data_AF-A0AAV5QB84-F1
#
_entry.id   AF-A0AAV5QB84-F1
#
_cell.length_a   1.000
_cell.length_b   1.000
_cell.length_c   1.000
_cell.angle_alpha   90.00
_cell.angle_beta   90.00
_cell.angle_gamma   90.00
#
_symmetry.space_group_name_H-M   'P 1'
#
loop_
_entity.id
_entity.type
_entity.pdbx_description
1 polymer ?
#
loop_
_entity_poly.entity_id
_entity_poly.type
_entity_poly.pdbx_seq_one_letter_code
_entity_poly.pdbx_strand_id
1 'polypeptide(L)'
;MGKCLTIVKLSAITSLGLSTAAYGYVSQKLENPAGGIILNLRKCIFALGSISTYLFYQAYTRSPAWGKHPYLLYAAAAIPIALGTSYGLTDAYKNEQRLVNDDTTKTEKVVKKVTVEEKSELDGSVYGDVGRPVEREIVEEVTVNDLGAIVQNLKQRYLYNAVIVGTGFLLSVVGYLGDNM
;
A
#
# COMPACT_ATOMS: atom_id res chain seq x y z
N MET A 1 37.59 -4.13 -10.02
CA MET A 1 36.88 -3.40 -8.95
C MET A 1 35.99 -2.25 -9.42
N GLY A 2 36.35 -1.49 -10.48
CA GLY A 2 35.55 -0.34 -10.92
C GLY A 2 34.08 -0.64 -11.26
N LYS A 3 33.80 -1.74 -11.97
CA LYS A 3 32.45 -2.12 -12.42
C LYS A 3 31.44 -2.27 -11.27
N CYS A 4 31.83 -2.87 -10.15
CA CYS A 4 30.94 -3.10 -9.01
C CYS A 4 30.62 -1.79 -8.27
N LEU A 5 31.61 -0.88 -8.15
CA LEU A 5 31.40 0.46 -7.59
C LEU A 5 30.49 1.32 -8.48
N THR A 6 30.57 1.17 -9.80
CA THR A 6 29.63 1.84 -10.72
C THR A 6 28.20 1.34 -10.53
N ILE A 7 28.00 0.03 -10.39
CA ILE A 7 26.65 -0.56 -10.18
C ILE A 7 26.05 -0.08 -8.85
N VAL A 8 26.83 -0.08 -7.77
CA VAL A 8 26.37 0.40 -6.46
C VAL A 8 25.99 1.88 -6.52
N LYS A 9 26.85 2.73 -7.09
CA LYS A 9 26.54 4.16 -7.29
C LYS A 9 25.29 4.36 -8.12
N LEU A 10 25.16 3.63 -9.22
CA LEU A 10 24.00 3.71 -10.09
C LEU A 10 22.74 3.32 -9.33
N SER A 11 22.75 2.21 -8.59
CA SER A 11 21.61 1.73 -7.81
C SER A 11 21.20 2.68 -6.68
N ALA A 12 22.18 3.33 -6.03
CA ALA A 12 21.92 4.29 -4.98
C ALA A 12 21.30 5.58 -5.56
N ILE A 13 21.88 6.11 -6.64
CA ILE A 13 21.37 7.30 -7.32
C ILE A 13 19.98 7.06 -7.90
N THR A 14 19.75 5.91 -8.56
CA THR A 14 18.43 5.58 -9.11
C THR A 14 17.41 5.43 -8.00
N SER A 15 17.74 4.76 -6.89
CA SER A 15 16.82 4.61 -5.75
C SER A 15 16.47 5.95 -5.11
N LEU A 16 17.45 6.85 -4.91
CA LEU A 16 17.21 8.19 -4.39
C LEU A 16 16.35 9.02 -5.34
N GLY A 17 16.66 8.98 -6.64
CA GLY A 17 15.92 9.71 -7.67
C GLY A 17 14.47 9.23 -7.77
N LEU A 18 14.25 7.92 -7.80
CA LEU A 18 12.90 7.33 -7.84
C LEU A 18 12.11 7.64 -6.58
N SER A 19 12.75 7.55 -5.40
CA SER A 19 12.12 7.88 -4.12
C SER A 19 11.69 9.34 -4.07
N THR A 20 12.55 10.26 -4.54
CA THR A 20 12.25 11.71 -4.52
C THR A 20 11.16 12.06 -5.53
N ALA A 21 11.22 11.49 -6.74
CA ALA A 21 10.20 11.70 -7.77
C ALA A 21 8.84 11.13 -7.36
N ALA A 22 8.83 9.92 -6.80
CA ALA A 22 7.61 9.29 -6.28
C ALA A 22 7.00 10.09 -5.13
N TYR A 23 7.83 10.62 -4.23
CA TYR A 23 7.36 11.51 -3.17
C TYR A 23 6.76 12.80 -3.72
N GLY A 24 7.41 13.46 -4.67
CA GLY A 24 6.91 14.69 -5.29
C GLY A 24 5.56 14.49 -5.98
N TYR A 25 5.41 13.39 -6.72
CA TYR A 25 4.15 13.05 -7.39
C TYR A 25 3.00 12.84 -6.41
N VAL A 26 3.26 12.15 -5.29
CA VAL A 26 2.26 11.88 -4.25
C VAL A 26 1.95 13.15 -3.46
N SER A 27 2.95 13.98 -3.18
CA SER A 27 2.79 15.23 -2.44
C SER A 27 1.79 16.19 -3.06
N GLN A 28 1.66 16.20 -4.39
CA GLN A 28 0.75 17.10 -5.10
C GLN A 28 -0.71 16.63 -5.08
N LYS A 29 -0.97 15.34 -4.80
CA LYS A 29 -2.28 14.72 -5.04
C LYS A 29 -3.08 14.45 -3.77
N LEU A 30 -2.57 14.80 -2.59
CA LEU A 30 -3.15 14.45 -1.29
C LEU A 30 -3.38 15.70 -0.43
N GLU A 31 -4.50 16.40 -0.68
CA GLU A 31 -4.94 17.54 0.15
C GLU A 31 -5.90 17.16 1.30
N ASN A 32 -6.33 15.89 1.37
CA ASN A 32 -7.29 15.42 2.37
C ASN A 32 -6.63 15.03 3.72
N PRO A 33 -7.36 15.09 4.85
CA PRO A 33 -6.81 14.78 6.19
C PRO A 33 -6.34 13.32 6.32
N ALA A 34 -7.06 12.36 5.74
CA ALA A 34 -6.62 10.97 5.63
C ALA A 34 -5.34 10.84 4.79
N GLY A 35 -5.22 11.70 3.78
CA GLY A 35 -4.03 11.82 2.96
C GLY A 35 -2.80 12.29 3.74
N GLY A 36 -2.96 13.23 4.66
CA GLY A 36 -1.87 13.74 5.50
C GLY A 36 -1.19 12.65 6.36
N ILE A 37 -1.97 11.71 6.91
CA ILE A 37 -1.44 10.58 7.69
C ILE A 37 -0.62 9.65 6.79
N ILE A 38 -1.16 9.29 5.63
CA ILE A 38 -0.48 8.46 4.63
C ILE A 38 0.83 9.13 4.17
N LEU A 39 0.80 10.44 3.95
CA LEU A 39 1.95 11.22 3.52
C LEU A 39 3.03 11.26 4.60
N ASN A 40 2.66 11.44 5.88
CA ASN A 40 3.60 11.40 7.00
C ASN A 40 4.23 10.02 7.17
N LEU A 41 3.45 8.94 7.02
CA LEU A 41 3.98 7.59 7.08
C LEU A 41 5.00 7.33 5.96
N ARG A 42 4.69 7.78 4.74
CA ARG A 42 5.60 7.71 3.58
C ARG A 42 6.86 8.53 3.80
N LYS A 43 6.77 9.74 4.37
CA LYS A 43 7.95 10.56 4.72
C LYS A 43 8.90 9.77 5.61
N CYS A 44 8.39 9.12 6.66
CA CYS A 44 9.22 8.32 7.55
C CYS A 44 9.90 7.16 6.82
N ILE A 45 9.17 6.42 5.99
CA ILE A 45 9.71 5.29 5.22
C ILE A 45 10.77 5.76 4.21
N PHE A 46 10.50 6.86 3.49
CA PHE A 46 11.46 7.42 2.52
C PHE A 46 12.68 8.03 3.18
N ALA A 47 12.53 8.72 4.32
CA ALA A 47 13.65 9.25 5.08
C ALA A 47 14.53 8.11 5.59
N LEU A 48 13.92 7.08 6.20
CA LEU A 48 14.66 5.92 6.71
C LEU A 48 15.33 5.13 5.59
N GLY A 49 14.65 4.97 4.45
CA GLY A 49 15.22 4.39 3.23
C GLY A 49 16.43 5.18 2.74
N SER A 50 16.30 6.50 2.60
CA SER A 50 17.39 7.37 2.13
C SER A 50 18.61 7.32 3.05
N ILE A 51 18.40 7.34 4.37
CA ILE A 51 19.47 7.20 5.36
C ILE A 51 20.12 5.82 5.26
N SER A 52 19.33 4.75 5.09
CA SER A 52 19.83 3.39 4.87
C SER A 52 20.73 3.32 3.64
N THR A 53 20.28 3.83 2.48
CA THR A 53 21.07 3.85 1.24
C THR A 53 22.33 4.70 1.35
N TYR A 54 22.30 5.77 2.15
CA TYR A 54 23.49 6.56 2.42
C TYR A 54 24.52 5.81 3.28
N LEU A 55 24.08 5.21 4.39
CA LEU A 55 24.92 4.37 5.26
C LEU A 55 25.55 3.21 4.48
N PHE A 56 24.72 2.60 3.64
CA PHE A 56 25.11 1.57 2.73
C PHE A 56 26.23 1.99 1.77
N TYR A 57 26.05 3.15 1.12
CA TYR A 57 27.06 3.71 0.23
C TYR A 57 28.37 3.95 0.97
N GLN A 58 28.29 4.52 2.18
CA GLN A 58 29.47 4.76 3.02
C GLN A 58 30.19 3.46 3.38
N ALA A 59 29.46 2.44 3.86
CA ALA A 59 30.01 1.12 4.16
C ALA A 59 30.76 0.54 2.96
N TYR A 60 30.12 0.53 1.78
CA TYR A 60 30.72 0.02 0.56
C TYR A 60 31.99 0.76 0.12
N THR A 61 32.04 2.08 0.31
CA THR A 61 33.21 2.88 -0.06
C THR A 61 34.41 2.66 0.86
N ARG A 62 34.17 2.41 2.15
CA ARG A 62 35.23 2.20 3.15
C ARG A 62 35.70 0.76 3.24
N SER A 63 34.84 -0.20 2.90
CA SER A 63 35.17 -1.62 2.95
C SER A 63 36.35 -1.98 2.02
N PRO A 64 37.32 -2.78 2.48
CA PRO A 64 38.50 -3.18 1.71
C PRO A 64 38.11 -4.10 0.54
N ALA A 65 39.00 -4.21 -0.45
CA ALA A 65 38.70 -4.89 -1.71
C ALA A 65 38.18 -6.32 -1.60
N TRP A 66 38.64 -7.02 -0.57
CA TRP A 66 38.31 -8.40 -0.24
C TRP A 66 37.11 -8.52 0.71
N GLY A 67 36.69 -7.43 1.38
CA GLY A 67 35.52 -7.35 2.26
C GLY A 67 34.26 -6.76 1.59
N LYS A 68 34.37 -6.28 0.34
CA LYS A 68 33.22 -5.82 -0.46
C LYS A 68 32.32 -6.99 -0.82
N HIS A 69 31.45 -7.37 0.10
CA HIS A 69 30.60 -8.52 -0.06
C HIS A 69 29.31 -8.18 -0.83
N PRO A 70 28.81 -9.13 -1.64
CA PRO A 70 27.58 -8.96 -2.43
C PRO A 70 26.32 -8.81 -1.57
N TYR A 71 26.36 -9.11 -0.26
CA TYR A 71 25.23 -8.83 0.63
C TYR A 71 24.86 -7.35 0.62
N LEU A 72 25.85 -6.49 0.33
CA LEU A 72 25.59 -5.09 0.23
C LEU A 72 24.57 -4.83 -0.91
N LEU A 73 24.72 -5.42 -2.10
CA LEU A 73 23.77 -5.23 -3.20
C LEU A 73 22.30 -5.56 -2.83
N TYR A 74 22.07 -6.53 -1.95
CA TYR A 74 20.71 -6.85 -1.48
C TYR A 74 20.11 -5.74 -0.60
N ALA A 75 20.92 -5.04 0.21
CA ALA A 75 20.45 -3.91 1.01
C ALA A 75 20.05 -2.71 0.12
N ALA A 76 20.77 -2.47 -0.99
CA ALA A 76 20.39 -1.45 -1.97
C ALA A 76 19.09 -1.78 -2.72
N ALA A 77 18.78 -3.07 -2.90
CA ALA A 77 17.55 -3.52 -3.56
C ALA A 77 16.28 -3.36 -2.68
N ALA A 78 16.42 -3.14 -1.37
CA ALA A 78 15.28 -3.02 -0.46
C ALA A 78 14.32 -1.88 -0.82
N ILE A 79 14.83 -0.74 -1.29
CA ILE A 79 14.00 0.42 -1.69
C ILE A 79 13.28 0.17 -3.03
N PRO A 80 13.95 -0.27 -4.11
CA PRO A 80 13.27 -0.67 -5.34
C PRO A 80 12.19 -1.72 -5.10
N ILE A 81 12.45 -2.70 -4.23
CA ILE A 81 11.48 -3.74 -3.87
C ILE A 81 10.32 -3.12 -3.11
N ALA A 82 10.56 -2.29 -2.10
CA ALA A 82 9.49 -1.60 -1.35
C ALA A 82 8.65 -0.67 -2.23
N LEU A 83 9.26 0.01 -3.22
CA LEU A 83 8.53 0.81 -4.20
C LEU A 83 7.72 -0.08 -5.15
N GLY A 84 8.31 -1.17 -5.64
CA GLY A 84 7.65 -2.14 -6.52
C GLY A 84 6.44 -2.80 -5.85
N THR A 85 6.55 -3.19 -4.59
CA THR A 85 5.42 -3.71 -3.80
C THR A 85 4.34 -2.66 -3.62
N SER A 86 4.70 -1.40 -3.40
CA SER A 86 3.74 -0.33 -3.14
C SER A 86 2.97 0.14 -4.38
N TYR A 87 3.63 0.23 -5.54
CA TYR A 87 3.06 0.83 -6.76
C TYR A 87 2.70 -0.16 -7.86
N GLY A 88 3.43 -1.27 -7.99
CA GLY A 88 3.31 -2.18 -9.14
C GLY A 88 2.73 -3.55 -8.82
N LEU A 89 3.13 -4.14 -7.70
CA LEU A 89 2.80 -5.54 -7.37
C LEU A 89 1.60 -5.68 -6.44
N THR A 90 1.24 -4.62 -5.72
CA THR A 90 0.12 -4.68 -4.77
C THR A 90 -0.79 -3.47 -4.95
N ASP A 91 -2.12 -3.67 -4.82
CA ASP A 91 -3.16 -2.63 -4.83
C ASP A 91 -3.05 -1.56 -3.72
N ALA A 92 -1.88 -1.33 -3.11
CA ALA A 92 -1.74 -0.46 -1.93
C ALA A 92 -2.09 0.97 -2.34
N TYR A 93 -1.51 1.43 -3.45
CA TYR A 93 -1.82 2.73 -4.02
C TYR A 93 -3.28 2.87 -4.45
N LYS A 94 -3.90 1.80 -4.98
CA LYS A 94 -5.32 1.79 -5.35
C LYS A 94 -6.24 1.91 -4.13
N ASN A 95 -5.89 1.23 -3.04
CA ASN A 95 -6.61 1.29 -1.77
C ASN A 95 -6.44 2.65 -1.08
N GLU A 96 -5.25 3.26 -1.16
CA GLU A 96 -5.03 4.64 -0.71
C GLU A 96 -5.86 5.63 -1.51
N GLN A 97 -5.90 5.52 -2.84
CA GLN A 97 -6.72 6.39 -3.68
C GLN A 97 -8.20 6.26 -3.36
N ARG A 98 -8.71 5.05 -3.09
CA ARG A 98 -10.09 4.84 -2.63
C ARG A 98 -10.38 5.53 -1.30
N LEU A 99 -9.42 5.49 -0.37
CA LEU A 99 -9.53 6.17 0.93
C LEU A 99 -9.50 7.69 0.80
N VAL A 100 -8.74 8.20 -0.17
CA VAL A 100 -8.53 9.63 -0.39
C VAL A 100 -9.67 10.25 -1.20
N ASN A 101 -10.22 9.52 -2.16
CA ASN A 101 -11.35 9.96 -2.99
C ASN A 101 -12.71 9.69 -2.34
N ASP A 102 -12.73 9.14 -1.13
CA ASP A 102 -13.92 8.71 -0.40
C ASP A 102 -14.81 7.69 -1.17
N ASP A 103 -14.20 7.01 -2.14
CA ASP A 103 -14.80 5.98 -3.00
C ASP A 103 -14.90 4.63 -2.25
N THR A 104 -15.38 4.69 -1.01
CA THR A 104 -15.41 3.56 -0.06
C THR A 104 -16.74 2.81 -0.09
N THR A 105 -17.73 3.36 -0.79
CA THR A 105 -19.02 2.74 -1.05
C THR A 105 -18.92 1.70 -2.16
N LYS A 106 -18.89 0.43 -1.76
CA LYS A 106 -19.32 -0.65 -2.65
C LYS A 106 -20.84 -0.76 -2.55
N THR A 107 -21.53 -0.62 -3.68
CA THR A 107 -22.92 -1.03 -3.80
C THR A 107 -22.95 -2.56 -3.90
N GLU A 108 -23.26 -3.23 -2.79
CA GLU A 108 -23.66 -4.64 -2.85
C GLU A 108 -25.16 -4.70 -3.13
N LYS A 109 -25.51 -5.42 -4.19
CA LYS A 109 -26.92 -5.72 -4.48
C LYS A 109 -27.36 -6.83 -3.53
N VAL A 110 -28.04 -6.46 -2.46
CA VAL A 110 -28.68 -7.44 -1.58
C VAL A 110 -30.05 -7.73 -2.15
N VAL A 111 -30.20 -8.90 -2.77
CA VAL A 111 -31.51 -9.37 -3.27
C VAL A 111 -32.32 -9.84 -2.07
N LYS A 112 -33.24 -9.00 -1.60
CA LYS A 112 -34.18 -9.36 -0.55
C LYS A 112 -35.45 -9.88 -1.21
N LYS A 113 -35.70 -11.19 -1.11
CA LYS A 113 -36.98 -11.77 -1.52
C LYS A 113 -38.05 -11.32 -0.54
N VAL A 114 -38.94 -10.43 -0.97
CA VAL A 114 -40.09 -10.01 -0.16
C VAL A 114 -41.34 -10.63 -0.78
N THR A 115 -42.02 -11.45 0.00
CA THR A 115 -43.33 -12.00 -0.35
C THR A 115 -44.35 -10.90 -0.14
N VAL A 116 -44.89 -10.34 -1.23
CA VAL A 116 -45.94 -9.32 -1.16
C VAL A 116 -47.29 -10.00 -1.34
N GLU A 117 -48.12 -9.97 -0.30
CA GLU A 117 -49.52 -10.38 -0.40
C GLU A 117 -50.32 -9.25 -1.07
N GLU A 118 -50.94 -9.53 -2.21
CA GLU A 118 -51.83 -8.59 -2.90
C GLU A 118 -53.06 -8.31 -2.03
N LYS A 119 -53.22 -7.04 -1.62
CA LYS A 119 -54.42 -6.55 -0.94
C LYS A 119 -55.32 -5.82 -1.93
N SER A 120 -56.62 -6.07 -1.84
CA SER A 120 -57.65 -5.42 -2.65
C SER A 120 -57.69 -3.91 -2.38
N GLU A 121 -57.69 -3.09 -3.43
CA GLU A 121 -57.82 -1.62 -3.33
C GLU A 121 -59.20 -1.18 -2.83
N LEU A 122 -60.21 -2.05 -2.90
CA LEU A 122 -61.61 -1.75 -2.58
C LEU A 122 -61.97 -1.98 -1.10
N ASP A 123 -61.39 -2.97 -0.43
CA ASP A 123 -61.74 -3.31 0.97
C ASP A 123 -60.55 -3.69 1.86
N GLY A 124 -59.33 -3.75 1.31
CA GLY A 124 -58.13 -4.12 2.06
C GLY A 124 -58.06 -5.58 2.52
N SER A 125 -58.97 -6.45 2.05
CA SER A 125 -58.93 -7.88 2.35
C SER A 125 -57.85 -8.60 1.54
N VAL A 126 -57.30 -9.66 2.15
CA VAL A 126 -56.28 -10.53 1.54
C VAL A 126 -57.00 -11.74 0.95
N TYR A 127 -56.92 -11.95 -0.36
CA TYR A 127 -57.50 -13.12 -1.02
C TYR A 127 -56.62 -14.36 -0.74
N GLY A 128 -57.02 -15.15 0.25
CA GLY A 128 -56.27 -16.33 0.69
C GLY A 128 -56.28 -17.53 -0.26
N ASP A 129 -57.03 -17.49 -1.38
CA ASP A 129 -57.38 -18.72 -2.12
C ASP A 129 -57.12 -18.67 -3.63
N VAL A 130 -56.57 -17.58 -4.18
CA VAL A 130 -56.27 -17.51 -5.63
C VAL A 130 -55.00 -16.72 -5.89
N GLY A 131 -53.84 -17.35 -5.72
CA GLY A 131 -52.59 -16.73 -6.15
C GLY A 131 -51.38 -17.40 -5.58
N ARG A 132 -50.58 -18.03 -6.44
CA ARG A 132 -49.19 -18.37 -6.09
C ARG A 132 -48.51 -17.07 -5.63
N PRO A 133 -47.75 -17.07 -4.52
CA PRO A 133 -47.07 -15.88 -4.07
C PRO A 133 -46.20 -15.34 -5.21
N VAL A 134 -46.45 -14.10 -5.64
CA VAL A 134 -45.60 -13.42 -6.61
C VAL A 134 -44.36 -12.97 -5.85
N GLU A 135 -43.26 -13.71 -5.98
CA GLU A 135 -41.95 -13.28 -5.49
C GLU A 135 -41.55 -12.04 -6.28
N ARG A 136 -41.62 -10.86 -5.67
CA ARG A 136 -40.96 -9.66 -6.21
C ARG A 136 -39.58 -9.57 -5.59
N GLU A 137 -38.56 -9.67 -6.44
CA GLU A 137 -37.18 -9.37 -6.02
C GLU A 137 -37.05 -7.85 -5.88
N ILE A 138 -36.99 -7.38 -4.63
CA ILE A 138 -36.63 -5.99 -4.35
C ILE A 138 -35.11 -5.98 -4.24
N VAL A 139 -34.46 -5.39 -5.23
CA VAL A 139 -33.00 -5.14 -5.19
C VAL A 139 -32.80 -3.92 -4.31
N GLU A 140 -32.45 -4.15 -3.05
CA GLU A 140 -32.04 -3.08 -2.13
C GLU A 140 -30.53 -2.91 -2.30
N GLU A 141 -30.12 -1.77 -2.87
CA GLU A 141 -28.70 -1.40 -2.92
C GLU A 141 -28.28 -0.98 -1.51
N VAL A 142 -27.71 -1.92 -0.76
CA VAL A 142 -27.17 -1.65 0.56
C VAL A 142 -25.74 -1.17 0.39
N THR A 143 -25.47 0.06 0.83
CA THR A 143 -24.12 0.62 0.91
C THR A 143 -23.38 0.00 2.07
N VAL A 144 -22.56 -1.00 1.80
CA VAL A 144 -21.69 -1.59 2.82
C VAL A 144 -20.39 -0.80 2.87
N ASN A 145 -20.16 -0.10 3.99
CA ASN A 145 -18.92 0.63 4.22
C ASN A 145 -17.76 -0.36 4.45
N ASP A 146 -16.99 -0.62 3.40
CA ASP A 146 -15.85 -1.56 3.40
C ASP A 146 -14.57 -0.94 4.00
N LEU A 147 -14.70 0.20 4.67
CA LEU A 147 -13.60 1.03 5.17
C LEU A 147 -12.67 0.25 6.11
N GLY A 148 -13.24 -0.59 6.98
CA GLY A 148 -12.48 -1.40 7.94
C GLY A 148 -11.52 -2.38 7.26
N ALA A 149 -11.99 -3.06 6.21
CA ALA A 149 -11.17 -4.01 5.46
C ALA A 149 -10.06 -3.30 4.67
N ILE A 150 -10.35 -2.13 4.10
CA ILE A 150 -9.35 -1.32 3.38
C ILE A 150 -8.25 -0.86 4.35
N VAL A 151 -8.61 -0.32 5.52
CA VAL A 151 -7.66 0.16 6.52
C VAL A 151 -6.81 -0.98 7.08
N GLN A 152 -7.38 -2.16 7.35
CA GLN A 152 -6.60 -3.32 7.82
C GLN A 152 -5.60 -3.80 6.77
N ASN A 153 -6.01 -3.88 5.50
CA ASN A 153 -5.11 -4.21 4.40
C ASN A 153 -3.99 -3.17 4.27
N LEU A 154 -4.32 -1.88 4.40
CA LEU A 154 -3.32 -0.81 4.36
C LEU A 154 -2.29 -0.96 5.48
N LYS A 155 -2.77 -1.16 6.72
CA LYS A 155 -1.93 -1.35 7.91
C LYS A 155 -0.94 -2.50 7.70
N GLN A 156 -1.44 -3.65 7.24
CA GLN A 156 -0.60 -4.83 7.05
C GLN A 156 0.48 -4.60 5.98
N ARG A 157 0.15 -3.88 4.90
CA ARG A 157 1.11 -3.56 3.84
C ARG A 157 2.17 -2.55 4.26
N TYR A 158 1.77 -1.51 4.99
CA TYR A 158 2.72 -0.57 5.57
C TYR A 158 3.65 -1.24 6.58
N LEU A 159 3.15 -2.22 7.33
CA LEU A 159 3.97 -3.03 8.22
C LEU A 159 4.99 -3.86 7.46
N TYR A 160 4.60 -4.54 6.37
CA TYR A 160 5.55 -5.27 5.52
C TYR A 160 6.64 -4.34 4.93
N ASN A 161 6.25 -3.18 4.40
CA ASN A 161 7.21 -2.21 3.89
C ASN A 161 8.15 -1.70 4.99
N ALA A 162 7.63 -1.43 6.19
CA ALA A 162 8.45 -1.02 7.33
C ALA A 162 9.46 -2.10 7.73
N VAL A 163 9.07 -3.38 7.71
CA VAL A 163 9.98 -4.51 8.00
C VAL A 163 11.06 -4.61 6.93
N ILE A 164 10.72 -4.49 5.65
CA ILE A 164 11.70 -4.54 4.54
C ILE A 164 12.70 -3.39 4.65
N VAL A 165 12.22 -2.17 4.86
CA VAL A 165 13.10 -0.99 4.98
C VAL A 165 13.91 -1.04 6.28
N GLY A 166 13.30 -1.48 7.39
CA GLY A 166 13.96 -1.61 8.68
C GLY A 166 15.06 -2.67 8.68
N THR A 167 14.82 -3.84 8.07
CA THR A 167 15.86 -4.86 7.89
C THR A 167 16.98 -4.38 6.98
N GLY A 168 16.65 -3.69 5.88
CA GLY A 168 17.64 -3.04 5.02
C GLY A 168 18.48 -2.01 5.79
N PHE A 169 17.87 -1.19 6.64
CA PHE A 169 18.57 -0.24 7.50
C PHE A 169 19.50 -0.93 8.50
N LEU A 170 19.04 -1.97 9.19
CA LEU A 170 19.87 -2.73 10.14
C LEU A 170 21.09 -3.35 9.45
N LEU A 171 20.90 -3.95 8.26
CA LEU A 171 22.00 -4.49 7.48
C LEU A 171 23.01 -3.40 7.08
N SER A 172 22.53 -2.23 6.68
CA SER A 172 23.39 -1.08 6.36
C SER A 172 24.17 -0.58 7.58
N VAL A 173 23.56 -0.55 8.77
CA VAL A 173 24.23 -0.16 10.02
C VAL A 173 25.30 -1.18 10.42
N VAL A 174 24.96 -2.48 10.38
CA VAL A 174 25.91 -3.55 10.69
C VAL A 174 27.09 -3.52 9.71
N GLY A 175 26.84 -3.35 8.42
CA GLY A 175 27.90 -3.18 7.43
C GLY A 175 28.76 -1.95 7.69
N TYR A 176 28.13 -0.80 7.98
CA TYR A 176 28.86 0.44 8.26
C TYR A 176 29.75 0.35 9.50
N LEU A 177 29.26 -0.25 10.59
CA LEU A 177 30.04 -0.41 11.82
C LEU A 177 31.10 -1.50 11.69
N GLY A 178 30.77 -2.62 11.05
CA GLY A 178 31.68 -3.76 10.88
C GLY A 178 32.85 -3.46 9.95
N ASP A 179 32.65 -2.66 8.91
CA ASP A 179 33.73 -2.26 7.98
C ASP A 179 34.59 -1.10 8.50
N ASN A 180 34.15 -0.40 9.56
CA ASN A 180 34.89 0.72 10.17
C ASN A 180 35.77 0.28 11.36
N MET A 181 35.70 -0.99 11.80
CA MET A 181 36.57 -1.58 12.82
C MET A 181 37.73 -2.33 12.16
#